data_AF-A0A1V0TTX0-F1
#
_entry.id   AF-A0A1V0TTX0-F1
#
_cell.length_a   1.000
_cell.length_b   1.000
_cell.length_c   1.000
_cell.angle_alpha   90.00
_cell.angle_beta   90.00
_cell.angle_gamma   90.00
#
_symmetry.space_group_name_H-M   'P 1'
#
loop_
_entity.id
_entity.type
_entity.pdbx_description
1 polymer ?
#
loop_
_entity_poly.entity_id
_entity_poly.type
_entity_poly.pdbx_seq_one_letter_code
_entity_poly.pdbx_strand_id
1 'polypeptide(L)'
;MDRSGDAEFEGAQFDPDAVLWVRGVDYVTGWREATQAVGELGDALTAAGVGEAGVKLRASATTDGSGVVRLELSPAAAREVAKLARVAAARWRKAG
;
A
#
# COMPACT_ATOMS: atom_id res chain seq x y z
N MET A 1 7.56 28.52 25.58
CA MET A 1 7.09 27.17 25.17
C MET A 1 6.19 27.37 23.98
N ASP A 2 6.76 27.38 22.78
CA ASP A 2 5.98 27.40 21.53
C ASP A 2 5.57 25.98 21.19
N ARG A 3 4.26 25.79 21.02
CA ARG A 3 3.66 24.51 20.63
C ARG A 3 3.29 24.64 19.15
N SER A 4 4.29 24.60 18.27
CA SER A 4 4.06 24.49 16.83
C SER A 4 3.75 23.02 16.51
N GLY A 5 2.46 22.69 16.48
CA GLY A 5 1.94 21.35 16.23
C GLY A 5 1.03 21.30 15.00
N ASP A 6 1.27 22.18 14.04
CA ASP A 6 0.35 22.39 12.93
C ASP A 6 1.05 21.93 11.63
N ALA A 7 1.33 20.62 11.56
CA ALA A 7 1.65 20.01 10.28
C ALA A 7 0.34 19.90 9.49
N GLU A 8 0.17 20.82 8.56
CA GLU A 8 -0.92 20.86 7.58
C GLU A 8 -1.00 19.53 6.83
N PHE A 9 -2.01 18.70 7.18
CA PHE A 9 -2.35 17.50 6.43
C PHE A 9 -3.06 17.90 5.13
N GLU A 10 -2.28 18.20 4.10
CA GLU A 10 -2.81 18.47 2.77
C GLU A 10 -3.27 17.15 2.11
N GLY A 11 -4.59 16.96 1.98
CA GLY A 11 -5.18 16.13 0.92
C GLY A 11 -5.83 14.78 1.27
N ALA A 12 -5.95 14.37 2.52
CA ALA A 12 -6.82 13.23 2.87
C ALA A 12 -8.22 13.76 3.22
N GLN A 13 -9.22 13.46 2.38
CA GLN A 13 -10.62 13.64 2.77
C GLN A 13 -10.85 12.84 4.06
N PHE A 14 -11.12 13.54 5.16
CA PHE A 14 -11.41 12.91 6.45
C PHE A 14 -12.68 12.07 6.30
N ASP A 15 -12.51 10.75 6.27
CA ASP A 15 -13.61 9.79 6.28
C ASP A 15 -13.92 9.46 7.75
N PRO A 16 -15.03 9.99 8.31
CA PRO A 16 -15.40 9.77 9.71
C PRO A 16 -15.67 8.29 10.01
N ASP A 17 -16.10 7.50 9.02
CA ASP A 17 -16.36 6.08 9.20
C ASP A 17 -15.04 5.29 9.26
N ALA A 18 -13.97 5.78 8.62
CA ALA A 18 -12.63 5.19 8.68
C ALA A 18 -11.91 5.40 10.03
N VAL A 19 -12.38 6.32 10.88
CA VAL A 19 -11.80 6.61 12.21
C VAL A 19 -12.67 6.16 13.38
N LEU A 20 -13.88 5.68 13.12
CA LEU A 20 -14.76 5.17 14.17
C LEU A 20 -14.35 3.74 14.55
N TRP A 21 -13.66 3.59 15.67
CA TRP A 21 -13.27 2.27 16.15
C TRP A 21 -14.49 1.47 16.61
N VAL A 22 -14.85 0.42 15.86
CA VAL A 22 -15.99 -0.44 16.20
C VAL A 22 -15.55 -1.56 17.13
N ARG A 23 -16.17 -1.60 18.31
CA ARG A 23 -15.96 -2.68 19.27
C ARG A 23 -16.31 -4.04 18.65
N GLY A 24 -15.39 -5.00 18.76
CA GLY A 24 -15.57 -6.37 18.28
C GLY A 24 -15.02 -6.64 16.88
N VAL A 25 -14.53 -5.62 16.17
CA VAL A 25 -13.83 -5.77 14.90
C VAL A 25 -12.33 -5.93 15.14
N ASP A 26 -11.72 -6.94 14.52
CA ASP A 26 -10.28 -7.22 14.65
C ASP A 26 -9.45 -6.46 13.61
N TYR A 27 -9.32 -5.16 13.82
CA TYR A 27 -8.47 -4.29 12.99
C TYR A 27 -6.98 -4.66 13.05
N VAL A 28 -6.54 -5.28 14.15
CA VAL A 28 -5.11 -5.56 14.37
C VAL A 28 -4.66 -6.71 13.48
N THR A 29 -5.46 -7.77 13.37
CA THR A 29 -5.16 -8.89 12.48
C THR A 29 -5.12 -8.44 11.03
N GLY A 30 -6.14 -7.71 10.54
CA GLY A 30 -6.13 -7.21 9.16
C GLY A 30 -4.97 -6.25 8.88
N TRP A 31 -4.65 -5.34 9.79
CA TRP A 31 -3.50 -4.45 9.62
C TRP A 31 -2.16 -5.21 9.61
N ARG A 32 -1.99 -6.26 10.42
CA ARG A 32 -0.77 -7.08 10.42
C ARG A 32 -0.60 -7.82 9.10
N GLU A 33 -1.67 -8.44 8.60
CA GLU A 33 -1.66 -9.11 7.30
C GLU A 33 -1.28 -8.12 6.17
N ALA A 34 -1.89 -6.92 6.17
CA ALA A 34 -1.56 -5.88 5.22
C ALA A 34 -0.10 -5.39 5.35
N THR A 35 0.43 -5.31 6.57
CA THR A 35 1.83 -4.90 6.83
C THR A 35 2.80 -5.94 6.28
N GLN A 36 2.52 -7.23 6.48
CA GLN A 36 3.33 -8.29 5.89
C GLN A 36 3.30 -8.21 4.35
N ALA A 37 2.11 -8.08 3.77
CA ALA A 37 1.95 -7.95 2.32
C ALA A 37 2.67 -6.71 1.74
N VAL A 38 2.70 -5.59 2.47
CA VAL A 38 3.50 -4.41 2.10
C VAL A 38 4.98 -4.72 2.06
N GLY A 39 5.50 -5.45 3.05
CA GLY A 39 6.91 -5.87 3.06
C GLY A 39 7.26 -6.75 1.87
N GLU A 40 6.47 -7.80 1.64
CA GLU A 40 6.68 -8.74 0.52
C GLU A 40 6.59 -8.04 -0.84
N LEU A 41 5.62 -7.14 -1.03
CA LEU A 41 5.48 -6.36 -2.27
C LEU A 41 6.64 -5.37 -2.43
N GLY A 42 7.06 -4.71 -1.36
CA GLY A 42 8.21 -3.81 -1.37
C GLY A 42 9.48 -4.52 -1.81
N ASP A 43 9.79 -5.64 -1.17
CA ASP A 43 10.98 -6.46 -1.48
C ASP A 43 10.96 -6.94 -2.94
N ALA A 44 9.80 -7.37 -3.45
CA ALA A 44 9.64 -7.80 -4.83
C ALA A 44 9.86 -6.65 -5.83
N LEU A 45 9.36 -5.45 -5.54
CA LEU A 45 9.55 -4.27 -6.39
C LEU A 45 11.01 -3.83 -6.41
N THR A 46 11.68 -3.82 -5.24
CA THR A 46 13.10 -3.52 -5.13
C THR A 46 13.95 -4.55 -5.87
N ALA A 47 13.67 -5.85 -5.69
CA ALA A 47 14.36 -6.92 -6.43
C ALA A 47 14.15 -6.84 -7.95
N ALA A 48 12.99 -6.33 -8.39
CA ALA A 48 12.70 -6.11 -9.80
C ALA A 48 13.30 -4.80 -10.36
N GLY A 49 13.99 -4.01 -9.53
CA GLY A 49 14.66 -2.77 -9.92
C GLY A 49 13.71 -1.60 -10.15
N VAL A 50 12.48 -1.64 -9.61
CA VAL A 50 11.55 -0.51 -9.67
C VAL A 50 12.06 0.58 -8.72
N GLY A 51 12.31 1.77 -9.25
CA GLY A 51 12.98 2.83 -8.48
C GLY A 51 12.23 3.22 -7.21
N GLU A 52 12.88 3.08 -6.06
CA GLU A 52 12.30 3.32 -4.72
C GLU A 52 11.74 4.75 -4.55
N ALA A 53 12.36 5.75 -5.21
CA ALA A 53 11.91 7.14 -5.19
C ALA A 53 10.50 7.36 -5.78
N GLY A 54 9.99 6.39 -6.55
CA GLY A 54 8.70 6.46 -7.22
C GLY A 54 7.61 5.56 -6.61
N VAL A 55 7.86 4.92 -5.46
CA VAL A 55 6.96 3.93 -4.87
C VAL A 55 6.63 4.33 -3.43
N LYS A 56 5.34 4.37 -3.09
CA LYS A 56 4.88 4.44 -1.69
C LYS A 56 3.89 3.31 -1.44
N LEU A 57 4.18 2.50 -0.43
CA LEU A 57 3.33 1.42 0.05
C LEU A 57 2.82 1.75 1.45
N ARG A 58 1.53 1.51 1.69
CA ARG A 58 0.92 1.69 3.00
C ARG A 58 -0.01 0.53 3.31
N ALA A 59 0.10 0.02 4.53
CA ALA A 59 -0.85 -0.92 5.09
C ALA A 59 -1.92 -0.16 5.87
N SER A 60 -3.18 -0.56 5.73
CA SER A 60 -4.28 -0.09 6.54
C SER A 60 -5.27 -1.22 6.79
N ALA A 61 -6.12 -1.09 7.79
CA ALA A 61 -7.33 -1.90 7.92
C ALA A 61 -8.54 -1.07 7.50
N THR A 62 -9.52 -1.69 6.86
CA THR A 62 -10.82 -1.08 6.54
C THR A 62 -11.75 -1.13 7.75
N THR A 63 -12.93 -0.51 7.61
CA THR A 63 -13.92 -0.38 8.68
C THR A 63 -14.49 -1.72 9.17
N ASP A 64 -14.45 -2.75 8.33
CA ASP A 64 -14.81 -4.14 8.65
C ASP A 64 -13.65 -4.96 9.24
N GLY A 65 -12.47 -4.35 9.43
CA GLY A 65 -11.28 -4.99 9.99
C GLY A 65 -10.40 -5.71 8.95
N SER A 66 -10.79 -5.77 7.67
CA SER A 66 -9.96 -6.43 6.66
C SER A 66 -8.71 -5.62 6.31
N GLY A 67 -7.61 -6.34 6.02
CA GLY A 67 -6.35 -5.72 5.65
C GLY A 67 -6.35 -5.23 4.21
N VAL A 68 -5.85 -4.02 3.96
CA VAL A 68 -5.69 -3.47 2.62
C VAL A 68 -4.31 -2.84 2.43
N VAL A 69 -3.74 -3.05 1.24
CA VAL A 69 -2.48 -2.44 0.81
C VAL A 69 -2.79 -1.33 -0.19
N ARG A 70 -2.29 -0.13 0.09
CA ARG A 70 -2.35 1.02 -0.82
C ARG A 70 -0.99 1.23 -1.45
N LEU A 71 -0.97 1.28 -2.78
CA LEU A 71 0.22 1.51 -3.58
C LEU A 71 0.05 2.79 -4.38
N GLU A 72 0.96 3.75 -4.16
CA GLU A 72 1.09 4.94 -4.98
C GLU A 72 2.38 4.84 -5.79
N LEU A 73 2.28 5.10 -7.09
CA LEU A 73 3.40 5.02 -8.03
C LEU A 73 3.56 6.33 -8.78
N SER A 74 4.81 6.74 -9.02
CA SER A 74 5.09 7.72 -10.05
C SER A 74 4.72 7.15 -11.43
N PRO A 75 4.41 8.00 -12.43
CA PRO A 75 4.12 7.51 -13.78
C PRO A 75 5.24 6.66 -14.40
N ALA A 76 6.50 6.92 -14.03
CA ALA A 76 7.65 6.12 -14.46
C ALA A 76 7.65 4.72 -13.82
N ALA A 77 7.52 4.66 -12.49
CA ALA A 77 7.44 3.40 -11.75
C ALA A 77 6.23 2.55 -12.19
N ALA A 78 5.08 3.17 -12.44
CA ALA A 78 3.90 2.49 -12.96
C ALA A 78 4.15 1.83 -14.33
N ARG A 79 4.91 2.49 -15.22
CA ARG A 79 5.30 1.92 -16.52
C ARG A 79 6.26 0.74 -16.36
N GLU A 80 7.18 0.80 -15.41
CA GLU A 80 8.09 -0.31 -15.11
C GLU A 80 7.34 -1.53 -14.57
N VAL A 81 6.48 -1.33 -13.57
CA VAL A 81 5.60 -2.38 -13.02
C VAL A 81 4.75 -3.01 -14.12
N ALA A 82 4.14 -2.19 -14.99
CA ALA A 82 3.34 -2.70 -16.11
C ALA A 82 4.15 -3.52 -17.12
N LYS A 83 5.43 -3.19 -17.36
CA LYS A 83 6.31 -4.01 -18.21
C LYS A 83 6.60 -5.37 -17.55
N LEU A 84 6.95 -5.36 -16.26
CA LEU A 84 7.23 -6.57 -15.49
C LEU A 84 6.02 -7.51 -15.45
N ALA A 85 4.82 -6.97 -15.17
CA ALA A 85 3.59 -7.73 -15.13
C ALA A 85 3.27 -8.41 -16.47
N ARG A 86 3.49 -7.72 -17.61
CA ARG A 86 3.29 -8.31 -18.95
C ARG A 86 4.27 -9.45 -19.22
N VAL A 87 5.53 -9.30 -18.82
CA VAL A 87 6.54 -10.36 -18.95
C VAL A 87 6.15 -11.58 -18.11
N ALA A 88 5.76 -11.39 -16.86
CA ALA A 88 5.31 -12.47 -15.98
C ALA A 88 4.09 -13.21 -16.56
N ALA A 89 3.07 -12.47 -17.00
CA ALA A 89 1.87 -13.05 -17.61
C ALA A 89 2.17 -13.84 -18.90
N ALA A 90 3.12 -13.37 -19.72
CA ALA A 90 3.56 -14.10 -20.91
C ALA A 90 4.32 -15.37 -20.57
N ARG A 91 5.10 -15.38 -19.48
CA ARG A 91 5.81 -16.58 -19.00
C ARG A 91 4.84 -17.63 -18.47
N TRP A 92 3.85 -17.23 -17.68
CA TRP A 92 2.86 -18.17 -17.13
C TRP A 92 2.00 -18.81 -18.22
N ARG A 93 1.59 -18.07 -19.24
CA ARG A 93 0.86 -18.64 -20.39
C ARG A 93 1.66 -19.62 -21.24
N LYS A 94 2.99 -19.58 -21.18
CA LYS A 94 3.86 -20.55 -21.85
C LYS A 94 4.13 -21.79 -20.98
N ALA A 95 3.86 -21.71 -19.69
CA ALA A 95 4.13 -22.75 -18.72
C ALA A 95 2.90 -23.61 -18.36
N GLY A 96 1.69 -23.15 -18.71
CA GLY A 96 0.45 -23.92 -18.67
C GLY A 96 0.03 -24.33 -20.07
#